data_AF-A0A9D8WL08-F1
#
_entry.id   AF-A0A9D8WL08-F1
#
_cell.length_a   1.000
_cell.length_b   1.000
_cell.length_c   1.000
_cell.angle_alpha   90.00
_cell.angle_beta   90.00
_cell.angle_gamma   90.00
#
_symmetry.space_group_name_H-M   'P 1'
#
loop_
_entity.id
_entity.type
_entity.pdbx_description
1 polymer ?
#
loop_
_entity_poly.entity_id
_entity_poly.type
_entity_poly.pdbx_seq_one_letter_code
_entity_poly.pdbx_strand_id
1 'polypeptide(L)'
;MLPPENVIAKKLATALLKDAELGDRTSRLVGAGGRMGAKATKMVLGGHWVGGTLYLTDECVEFHPNTLNKAVHKDPESLSVFIPLRGITGVETRNSVGTPVLDVHTAIGTLSVRCLGASGFAKKIEAARGS
;
A
#
# COMPACT_ATOMS: atom_id res chain seq x y z
N MET A 1 -2.42 8.78 13.93
CA MET A 1 -2.36 9.62 12.72
C MET A 1 -3.77 10.11 12.44
N LEU A 2 -3.96 11.42 12.26
CA LEU A 2 -5.25 11.98 11.89
C LEU A 2 -5.52 11.64 10.41
N PRO A 3 -6.79 11.43 10.00
CA PRO A 3 -7.10 11.29 8.59
C PRO A 3 -6.71 12.56 7.81
N PRO A 4 -6.40 12.44 6.51
CA PRO A 4 -6.21 13.60 5.64
C PRO A 4 -7.43 14.52 5.63
N GLU A 5 -7.25 15.76 5.19
CA GLU A 5 -8.37 16.67 4.93
C GLU A 5 -9.10 16.26 3.63
N ASN A 6 -10.34 16.74 3.43
CA ASN A 6 -11.13 16.56 2.20
C ASN A 6 -11.31 15.10 1.73
N VAL A 7 -11.44 14.15 2.66
CA VAL A 7 -11.58 12.73 2.33
C VAL A 7 -12.93 12.44 1.65
N ILE A 8 -12.88 11.97 0.40
CA ILE A 8 -14.01 11.47 -0.39
C ILE A 8 -14.30 10.01 -0.03
N ALA A 9 -13.25 9.20 0.17
CA ALA A 9 -13.39 7.79 0.54
C ALA A 9 -12.18 7.25 1.29
N LYS A 10 -12.38 6.18 2.07
CA LYS A 10 -11.30 5.44 2.72
C LYS A 10 -11.50 3.93 2.71
N LYS A 11 -10.41 3.17 2.72
CA LYS A 11 -10.39 1.71 2.82
C LYS A 11 -9.21 1.21 3.64
N LEU A 12 -9.47 0.22 4.50
CA LEU A 12 -8.40 -0.63 5.02
C LEU A 12 -7.81 -1.42 3.87
N ALA A 13 -6.48 -1.41 3.80
CA ALA A 13 -5.79 -1.90 2.63
C ALA A 13 -4.37 -2.36 2.94
N THR A 14 -3.81 -3.14 2.03
CA THR A 14 -2.41 -3.53 2.09
C THR A 14 -1.73 -3.14 0.79
N ALA A 15 -0.73 -2.27 0.84
CA ALA A 15 0.00 -1.79 -0.34
C ALA A 15 1.28 -2.60 -0.58
N LEU A 16 1.63 -2.82 -1.84
CA LEU A 16 2.89 -3.46 -2.21
C LEU A 16 3.99 -2.40 -2.37
N LEU A 17 4.94 -2.37 -1.44
CA LEU A 17 6.02 -1.38 -1.41
C LEU A 17 7.37 -2.06 -1.67
N LYS A 18 8.06 -1.64 -2.74
CA LYS A 18 9.32 -2.26 -3.21
C LYS A 18 10.50 -1.99 -2.27
N ASP A 19 10.53 -0.82 -1.63
CA ASP A 19 11.65 -0.34 -0.82
C ASP A 19 11.39 -0.41 0.69
N ALA A 20 10.38 -1.18 1.11
CA ALA A 20 10.06 -1.37 2.52
C ALA A 20 11.09 -2.29 3.19
N GLU A 21 12.23 -1.75 3.62
CA GLU A 21 13.23 -2.48 4.39
C GLU A 21 12.81 -2.65 5.85
N LEU A 22 12.88 -3.87 6.37
CA LEU A 22 12.60 -4.18 7.78
C LEU A 22 13.77 -3.74 8.68
N GLY A 23 13.45 -3.31 9.91
CA GLY A 23 14.44 -2.99 10.93
C GLY A 23 15.28 -4.18 11.40
N ASP A 24 16.53 -3.92 11.82
CA ASP A 24 17.47 -4.95 12.30
C ASP A 24 16.93 -5.72 13.51
N ARG A 25 16.05 -5.10 14.31
CA ARG A 25 15.38 -5.75 15.45
C ARG A 25 14.35 -6.80 15.01
N THR A 26 13.68 -6.60 13.88
CA THR A 26 12.72 -7.56 13.30
C THR A 26 13.44 -8.76 12.70
N SER A 27 14.60 -8.55 12.07
CA SER A 27 15.45 -9.63 11.55
C SER A 27 15.84 -10.65 12.65
N ARG A 28 16.12 -10.17 13.87
CA ARG A 28 16.45 -11.04 15.02
C ARG A 28 15.23 -11.76 15.62
N LEU A 29 14.06 -11.13 15.65
CA LEU A 29 12.82 -11.76 16.14
C LEU A 29 12.33 -12.87 15.20
N VAL A 30 12.46 -12.68 13.89
CA VAL A 30 12.18 -13.72 12.88
C VAL A 30 13.22 -14.84 12.94
N GLY A 31 14.47 -14.54 13.31
CA GLY A 31 15.55 -15.53 13.43
C GLY A 31 15.58 -16.37 14.71
N ALA A 32 14.99 -15.91 15.81
CA ALA A 32 15.13 -16.57 17.13
C ALA A 32 13.96 -17.52 17.50
N GLY A 33 12.88 -17.57 16.73
CA GLY A 33 11.60 -18.13 17.18
C GLY A 33 11.06 -19.38 16.49
N GLY A 34 11.72 -19.97 15.48
CA GLY A 34 11.12 -21.13 14.82
C GLY A 34 12.06 -21.86 13.87
N ARG A 35 11.96 -23.19 13.87
CA ARG A 35 12.66 -24.15 12.99
C ARG A 35 12.27 -24.00 11.51
N MET A 36 12.36 -22.80 10.96
CA MET A 36 12.40 -22.49 9.53
C MET A 36 13.58 -21.54 9.24
N GLY A 37 14.74 -21.89 9.78
CA GLY A 37 16.01 -21.27 9.39
C GLY A 37 16.29 -21.54 7.90
N ALA A 38 16.80 -20.51 7.22
CA ALA A 38 17.38 -20.53 5.87
C ALA A 38 16.48 -20.42 4.62
N LYS A 39 15.15 -20.26 4.73
CA LYS A 39 14.30 -19.91 3.55
C LYS A 39 13.73 -18.48 3.56
N ALA A 40 14.00 -17.68 4.59
CA ALA A 40 13.42 -16.35 4.75
C ALA A 40 14.23 -15.21 4.09
N THR A 41 15.32 -15.51 3.37
CA THR A 41 16.27 -14.52 2.86
C THR A 41 16.53 -14.66 1.36
N LYS A 42 15.49 -14.86 0.52
CA LYS A 42 15.57 -14.57 -0.93
C LYS A 42 14.20 -14.63 -1.62
N MET A 43 13.41 -13.58 -1.49
CA MET A 43 12.45 -13.19 -2.52
C MET A 43 12.50 -11.67 -2.72
N VAL A 44 13.66 -11.17 -3.15
CA VAL A 44 13.78 -9.84 -3.76
C VAL A 44 13.30 -9.94 -5.21
N LEU A 45 12.02 -10.22 -5.38
CA LEU A 45 11.27 -10.16 -6.64
C LEU A 45 9.82 -9.79 -6.28
N GLY A 46 9.57 -8.58 -5.76
CA GLY A 46 8.19 -8.11 -5.65
C GLY A 46 7.85 -7.00 -4.66
N GLY A 47 8.65 -6.73 -3.62
CA GLY A 47 8.31 -5.78 -2.55
C GLY A 47 7.50 -6.41 -1.40
N HIS A 48 7.27 -5.66 -0.32
CA HIS A 48 6.54 -6.09 0.88
C HIS A 48 5.11 -5.55 0.89
N TRP A 49 4.18 -6.39 1.34
CA TRP A 49 2.79 -6.00 1.55
C TRP A 49 2.64 -5.31 2.92
N VAL A 50 2.52 -3.99 2.90
CA VAL A 50 2.42 -3.14 4.10
C VAL A 50 0.95 -2.81 4.38
N GLY A 51 0.49 -3.12 5.59
CA GLY A 51 -0.89 -2.87 6.00
C GLY A 51 -1.12 -1.41 6.39
N GLY A 52 -2.26 -0.84 6.01
CA GLY A 52 -2.56 0.56 6.23
C GLY A 52 -3.98 0.96 5.82
N THR A 53 -4.14 2.25 5.57
CA THR A 53 -5.39 2.84 5.09
C THR A 53 -5.12 3.59 3.79
N LEU A 54 -5.91 3.27 2.77
CA LEU A 54 -5.98 4.00 1.52
C LEU A 54 -7.06 5.08 1.63
N TYR A 55 -6.72 6.31 1.32
CA TYR A 55 -7.61 7.46 1.26
C TYR A 55 -7.68 7.98 -0.18
N LEU A 56 -8.86 8.46 -0.54
CA LEU A 56 -9.08 9.29 -1.71
C LEU A 56 -9.54 10.66 -1.19
N THR A 57 -8.77 11.69 -1.52
CA THR A 57 -9.14 13.10 -1.31
C THR A 57 -9.56 13.71 -2.65
N ASP A 58 -9.92 14.99 -2.65
CA ASP A 58 -10.16 15.78 -3.85
C ASP A 58 -8.90 15.99 -4.70
N GLU A 59 -7.71 15.87 -4.12
CA GLU A 59 -6.44 16.10 -4.84
C GLU A 59 -5.59 14.84 -5.03
N CYS A 60 -5.70 13.84 -4.15
CA CYS A 60 -4.76 12.72 -4.07
C CYS A 60 -5.41 11.37 -3.75
N VAL A 61 -4.73 10.31 -4.18
CA VAL A 61 -4.82 8.97 -3.56
C VAL A 61 -3.65 8.83 -2.59
N GLU A 62 -3.95 8.56 -1.33
CA GLU A 62 -2.96 8.49 -0.26
C GLU A 62 -3.00 7.14 0.45
N PHE A 63 -1.85 6.48 0.59
CA PHE A 63 -1.70 5.30 1.43
C PHE A 63 -0.91 5.65 2.67
N HIS A 64 -1.45 5.29 3.83
CA HIS A 64 -0.85 5.51 5.13
C HIS A 64 -0.67 4.19 5.86
N PRO A 65 0.56 3.78 6.22
CA PRO A 65 0.81 2.52 6.92
C PRO A 65 0.23 2.57 8.35
N ASN A 66 -0.22 1.41 8.84
CA ASN A 66 -0.72 1.29 10.20
C ASN A 66 0.41 1.34 11.24
N THR A 67 0.05 1.53 12.51
CA THR A 67 1.00 1.70 13.62
C THR A 67 1.97 0.54 13.78
N LEU A 68 1.51 -0.70 13.49
CA LEU A 68 2.36 -1.89 13.57
C LEU A 68 3.45 -1.86 12.50
N ASN A 69 3.10 -1.52 11.26
CA ASN A 69 4.08 -1.41 10.17
C ASN A 69 5.05 -0.23 10.40
N LYS A 70 4.54 0.90 10.90
CA LYS A 70 5.41 2.01 11.31
C LYS A 70 6.42 1.63 12.40
N ALA A 71 6.09 0.68 13.28
CA ALA A 71 6.99 0.28 14.38
C ALA A 71 8.11 -0.69 13.97
N VAL A 72 7.96 -1.40 12.85
CA VAL A 72 8.89 -2.49 12.43
C VAL A 72 9.81 -2.12 11.28
N HIS A 73 9.53 -1.03 10.57
CA HIS A 73 10.34 -0.52 9.46
C HIS A 73 11.30 0.58 9.91
N LYS A 74 12.48 0.63 9.28
CA LYS A 74 13.56 1.58 9.64
C LYS A 74 13.18 3.04 9.39
N ASP A 75 12.39 3.26 8.34
CA ASP A 75 11.90 4.57 7.94
C ASP A 75 10.37 4.51 7.74
N PRO A 76 9.59 4.81 8.78
CA PRO A 76 8.13 4.69 8.75
C PRO A 76 7.45 5.71 7.84
N GLU A 77 8.10 6.84 7.57
CA GLU A 77 7.52 7.94 6.81
C GLU A 77 7.64 7.71 5.30
N SER A 78 8.68 7.01 4.84
CA SER A 78 8.80 6.57 3.43
C SER A 78 7.83 5.45 3.03
N LEU A 79 7.09 4.89 3.99
CA LEU A 79 6.03 3.91 3.71
C LEU A 79 4.70 4.56 3.31
N SER A 80 4.56 5.88 3.50
CA SER A 80 3.39 6.62 3.04
C SER A 80 3.54 6.93 1.55
N VAL A 81 2.45 6.78 0.78
CA VAL A 81 2.46 7.03 -0.67
C VAL A 81 1.40 8.07 -0.99
N PHE A 82 1.77 9.08 -1.79
CA PHE A 82 0.88 10.16 -2.22
C PHE A 82 0.91 10.23 -3.74
N ILE A 83 -0.25 10.01 -4.38
CA ILE A 83 -0.40 10.08 -5.83
C ILE A 83 -1.41 11.18 -6.15
N PRO A 84 -0.98 12.33 -6.71
CA PRO A 84 -1.91 13.35 -7.17
C PRO A 84 -2.85 12.78 -8.24
N LEU A 85 -4.14 13.13 -8.21
CA LEU A 85 -5.13 12.61 -9.17
C LEU A 85 -4.74 12.90 -10.62
N ARG A 86 -4.17 14.09 -10.89
CA ARG A 86 -3.61 14.49 -12.19
C ARG A 86 -2.46 13.62 -12.68
N GLY A 87 -1.78 12.91 -11.78
CA GLY A 87 -0.67 12.00 -12.08
C GLY A 87 -1.10 10.57 -12.36
N ILE A 88 -2.40 10.26 -12.18
CA ILE A 88 -2.96 8.93 -12.42
C ILE A 88 -3.24 8.78 -13.92
N THR A 89 -2.57 7.81 -14.55
CA THR A 89 -2.75 7.48 -15.97
C THR A 89 -3.79 6.40 -16.22
N GLY A 90 -4.16 5.65 -15.18
CA GLY A 90 -5.20 4.63 -15.24
C GLY A 90 -5.41 3.93 -13.91
N VAL A 91 -6.57 3.30 -13.74
CA VAL A 91 -6.87 2.46 -12.58
C VAL A 91 -7.46 1.13 -13.03
N GLU A 92 -6.87 0.04 -12.55
CA GLU A 92 -7.31 -1.32 -12.86
C GLU A 92 -7.70 -2.05 -11.57
N THR A 93 -8.69 -2.96 -11.65
CA THR A 93 -8.96 -3.90 -10.57
C THR A 93 -8.75 -5.32 -11.05
N ARG A 94 -7.88 -6.07 -10.37
CA ARG A 94 -7.62 -7.49 -10.64
C ARG A 94 -8.28 -8.37 -9.59
N ASN A 95 -9.03 -9.35 -10.04
CA ASN A 95 -9.55 -10.41 -9.18
C ASN A 95 -8.44 -11.44 -8.96
N SER A 96 -7.86 -11.46 -7.76
CA SER A 96 -6.92 -12.51 -7.33
C SER A 96 -7.59 -13.49 -6.37
N VAL A 97 -7.05 -14.71 -6.26
CA VAL A 97 -7.46 -15.67 -5.22
C VAL A 97 -7.23 -15.03 -3.85
N GLY A 98 -8.32 -14.67 -3.16
CA GLY A 98 -8.29 -13.89 -1.92
C GLY A 98 -8.87 -12.49 -2.09
N THR A 99 -8.11 -11.46 -1.72
CA THR A 99 -8.57 -10.06 -1.74
C THR A 99 -8.32 -9.44 -3.12
N PRO A 100 -9.30 -8.76 -3.74
CA PRO A 100 -9.10 -8.01 -4.97
C PRO A 100 -7.95 -7.00 -4.86
N VAL A 101 -7.24 -6.78 -5.96
CA VAL A 101 -6.14 -5.80 -6.06
C VAL A 101 -6.62 -4.62 -6.89
N LEU A 102 -6.43 -3.42 -6.36
CA LEU A 102 -6.52 -2.14 -7.05
C LEU A 102 -5.12 -1.73 -7.49
N ASP A 103 -4.93 -1.51 -8.78
CA ASP A 103 -3.70 -0.95 -9.32
C ASP A 103 -3.96 0.49 -9.76
N VAL A 104 -3.17 1.41 -9.22
CA VAL A 104 -3.17 2.83 -9.60
C VAL A 104 -1.91 3.08 -10.43
N HIS A 105 -2.09 3.34 -11.71
CA HIS A 105 -1.01 3.57 -12.67
C HIS A 105 -0.66 5.05 -12.72
N THR A 106 0.64 5.32 -12.83
CA THR A 106 1.22 6.65 -13.03
C THR A 106 2.28 6.56 -14.14
N ALA A 107 2.81 7.70 -14.58
CA ALA A 107 3.91 7.72 -15.56
C ALA A 107 5.21 7.04 -15.05
N ILE A 108 5.40 6.94 -13.73
CA ILE A 108 6.65 6.45 -13.11
C ILE A 108 6.51 5.07 -12.47
N GLY A 109 5.30 4.51 -12.42
CA GLY A 109 5.07 3.20 -11.82
C GLY A 109 3.62 2.94 -11.43
N THR A 110 3.41 1.83 -10.73
CA THR A 110 2.10 1.36 -10.28
C THR A 110 2.10 1.17 -8.77
N LEU A 111 1.12 1.75 -8.09
CA LEU A 111 0.80 1.40 -6.71
C LEU A 111 -0.26 0.29 -6.71
N SER A 112 0.12 -0.89 -6.24
CA SER A 112 -0.77 -2.04 -6.08
C SER A 112 -1.26 -2.15 -4.65
N VAL A 113 -2.59 -2.24 -4.48
CA VAL A 113 -3.24 -2.23 -3.16
C VAL A 113 -4.29 -3.33 -3.07
N ARG A 114 -4.21 -4.19 -2.07
CA ARG A 114 -5.27 -5.16 -1.74
C ARG A 114 -6.30 -4.52 -0.84
N CYS A 115 -7.56 -4.48 -1.25
CA CYS A 115 -8.65 -4.01 -0.41
C CYS A 115 -10.01 -4.63 -0.80
N LEU A 116 -10.89 -4.78 0.18
CA LEU A 116 -12.26 -5.20 -0.07
C LEU A 116 -13.07 -4.07 -0.72
N GLY A 117 -13.72 -4.39 -1.83
CA GLY A 117 -14.47 -3.40 -2.62
C GLY A 117 -13.58 -2.55 -3.53
N ALA A 118 -12.44 -3.09 -3.97
CA ALA A 118 -11.49 -2.41 -4.88
C ALA A 118 -12.17 -1.78 -6.10
N SER A 119 -13.08 -2.48 -6.79
CA SER A 119 -13.77 -1.93 -7.98
C SER A 119 -14.64 -0.71 -7.66
N GLY A 120 -15.26 -0.68 -6.48
CA GLY A 120 -16.03 0.48 -6.03
C GLY A 120 -15.14 1.67 -5.71
N PHE A 121 -13.95 1.41 -5.16
CA PHE A 121 -12.96 2.46 -4.89
C PHE A 121 -12.35 2.99 -6.19
N ALA A 122 -12.03 2.11 -7.16
CA ALA A 122 -11.55 2.49 -8.49
C ALA A 122 -12.49 3.47 -9.19
N LYS A 123 -13.79 3.20 -9.17
CA LYS A 123 -14.82 4.10 -9.74
C LYS A 123 -14.82 5.48 -9.09
N LYS A 124 -14.55 5.56 -7.78
CA LYS A 124 -14.46 6.86 -7.09
C LYS A 124 -13.21 7.64 -7.51
N ILE A 125 -12.08 6.96 -7.72
CA ILE A 125 -10.86 7.60 -8.23
C ILE A 125 -11.10 8.12 -9.65
N GLU A 126 -11.73 7.33 -10.52
CA GLU A 126 -12.10 7.78 -11.88
C GLU A 126 -13.02 9.01 -11.84
N ALA A 127 -14.06 8.98 -10.99
CA ALA A 127 -14.99 10.09 -10.84
C ALA A 127 -14.29 11.37 -10.35
N ALA A 128 -13.38 11.26 -9.37
CA ALA A 128 -12.65 12.40 -8.82
C ALA A 128 -11.57 12.97 -9.76
N ARG A 129 -11.03 12.17 -10.69
CA ARG A 129 -10.06 12.70 -11.68
C ARG A 129 -10.73 13.37 -12.88
N GLY A 130 -11.97 12.98 -13.17
CA GLY A 130 -12.74 13.46 -14.32
C GLY A 130 -13.61 14.68 -14.03
N SER A 131 -13.62 15.15 -12.78
CA SER A 131 -14.34 16.36 -12.32
C SER A 131 -13.51 17.62 -12.49
#